data_AF-A0AAE3H4N2-F1
#
_entry.id   AF-A0AAE3H4N2-F1
#
_cell.length_a   1.000
_cell.length_b   1.000
_cell.length_c   1.000
_cell.angle_alpha   90.00
_cell.angle_beta   90.00
_cell.angle_gamma   90.00
#
_symmetry.space_group_name_H-M   'P 1'
#
loop_
_entity.id
_entity.type
_entity.pdbx_description
1 polymer ?
#
loop_
_entity_poly.entity_id
_entity_poly.type
_entity_poly.pdbx_seq_one_letter_code
_entity_poly.pdbx_strand_id
1 'polypeptide(L)' 'MESTTKLNSMQMFMLKIFDRQLNSKQEQEIKQLLAEYFAKQIDEEMDVIVESRSLTQKDLNKALSTHKRTKYAQ' A
#
# COMPACT_ATOMS: atom_id res chain seq x y z
N MET A 1 0.02 10.00 -26.65
CA MET A 1 0.22 8.54 -26.57
C MET A 1 1.66 8.30 -26.18
N GLU A 2 1.86 7.34 -25.28
CA GLU A 2 3.13 6.68 -24.88
C GLU A 2 4.15 7.44 -24.02
N SER A 3 4.27 6.97 -22.78
CA SER A 3 5.57 6.53 -22.27
C SER A 3 5.36 5.16 -21.62
N THR A 4 5.71 4.10 -22.33
CA THR A 4 5.82 2.77 -21.75
C THR A 4 6.85 2.83 -20.63
N THR A 5 6.38 2.84 -19.39
CA THR A 5 7.23 2.86 -18.20
C THR A 5 8.15 1.64 -18.27
N LYS A 6 9.42 1.83 -18.63
CA LYS A 6 10.42 0.77 -18.61
C LYS A 6 10.45 0.23 -17.19
N LEU A 7 9.94 -1.00 -17.03
CA LEU A 7 9.95 -1.69 -15.74
C LEU A 7 11.39 -1.76 -15.23
N ASN A 8 11.58 -1.41 -13.96
CA ASN A 8 12.88 -1.50 -13.33
C ASN A 8 13.32 -2.97 -13.21
N SER A 9 14.60 -3.19 -12.90
CA SER A 9 15.19 -4.54 -12.86
C SER A 9 14.43 -5.50 -11.93
N MET A 10 13.87 -5.00 -10.83
CA MET A 10 13.11 -5.80 -9.88
C MET A 10 11.71 -6.15 -10.40
N GLN A 11 11.04 -5.19 -11.03
CA GLN A 11 9.74 -5.42 -11.68
C GLN A 11 9.87 -6.43 -12.83
N MET A 12 10.96 -6.36 -13.60
CA MET A 12 11.25 -7.33 -14.65
C MET A 12 11.56 -8.73 -14.09
N PHE A 13 12.26 -8.80 -12.95
CA PHE A 13 12.53 -10.05 -12.26
C PHE A 13 11.26 -10.70 -11.73
N MET A 14 10.34 -9.91 -11.15
CA MET A 14 9.03 -10.38 -10.72
C MET A 14 8.21 -10.98 -11.88
N LEU A 15 8.20 -10.33 -13.04
CA LEU A 15 7.53 -10.87 -14.24
C LEU A 15 8.12 -12.22 -14.68
N LYS A 16 9.44 -12.39 -14.61
CA LYS A 16 10.11 -13.67 -14.93
C LYS A 16 9.80 -14.77 -13.91
N ILE A 17 9.51 -14.41 -12.66
CA ILE A 17 9.06 -15.38 -11.65
C ILE A 17 7.62 -15.84 -11.96
N PHE A 18 6.74 -14.93 -12.39
CA PHE A 18 5.36 -15.26 -12.77
C PHE A 18 5.27 -16.14 -14.03
N ASP A 19 6.31 -16.16 -14.87
CA ASP A 19 6.42 -17.08 -16.03
C ASP A 19 6.59 -18.55 -15.58
N ARG A 20 6.95 -18.79 -14.31
CA ARG A 20 6.90 -20.13 -13.71
C ARG A 20 5.51 -20.37 -13.13
N GLN A 21 4.96 -21.56 -13.35
CA GLN A 21 3.72 -21.96 -12.66
C GLN A 21 3.96 -21.95 -11.14
N LEU A 22 3.46 -20.90 -10.48
CA LEU A 22 3.35 -20.85 -9.05
C LEU A 22 2.17 -21.72 -8.64
N ASN A 23 2.38 -22.58 -7.64
CA ASN A 23 1.24 -23.23 -7.01
C ASN A 23 0.48 -22.20 -6.13
N SER A 24 -0.78 -22.50 -5.81
CA SER A 24 -1.65 -21.59 -5.05
C SER A 24 -1.06 -21.15 -3.71
N LYS A 25 -0.27 -22.03 -3.05
CA LYS A 25 0.41 -21.70 -1.79
C LYS A 25 1.48 -20.64 -1.98
N GLN A 26 2.34 -20.79 -3.00
CA GLN A 26 3.38 -19.81 -3.32
C GLN A 26 2.79 -18.47 -3.76
N GLU A 27 1.68 -18.49 -4.51
CA GLU A 27 0.96 -17.27 -4.88
C GLU A 27 0.47 -16.51 -3.64
N GLN A 28 -0.11 -17.23 -2.68
CA GLN A 28 -0.59 -16.64 -1.42
C GLN A 28 0.57 -16.07 -0.59
N GLU A 29 1.69 -16.80 -0.47
CA GLU A 29 2.88 -16.35 0.25
C GLU A 29 3.46 -15.06 -0.34
N ILE A 30 3.55 -14.97 -1.68
CA ILE A 30 4.04 -13.76 -2.36
C ILE A 30 3.09 -12.58 -2.14
N LYS A 31 1.78 -12.79 -2.25
CA LYS A 31 0.78 -11.73 -1.97
C LYS A 31 0.91 -11.22 -0.54
N GLN A 32 1.09 -12.12 0.41
CA GLN A 32 1.25 -11.76 1.82
C GLN A 32 2.55 -10.97 2.06
N LEU A 33 3.67 -11.42 1.50
CA LEU A 33 4.96 -10.71 1.61
C LEU A 33 4.87 -9.27 1.06
N LEU A 34 4.23 -9.09 -0.09
CA LEU A 34 4.04 -7.77 -0.69
C LEU A 34 3.11 -6.90 0.16
N ALA A 35 2.02 -7.46 0.68
CA ALA A 35 1.09 -6.74 1.54
C ALA A 35 1.75 -6.27 2.84
N GLU A 36 2.53 -7.14 3.49
CA GLU A 36 3.28 -6.82 4.71
C GLU A 36 4.33 -5.73 4.47
N TYR A 37 5.06 -5.81 3.35
CA TYR A 37 6.04 -4.79 2.97
C TYR A 37 5.39 -3.41 2.82
N PHE A 38 4.30 -3.31 2.06
CA PHE A 38 3.62 -2.03 1.85
C PHE A 38 2.91 -1.53 3.11
N ALA A 39 2.34 -2.42 3.93
CA ALA A 39 1.75 -2.03 5.21
C ALA A 39 2.80 -1.36 6.12
N LYS A 40 3.99 -1.96 6.21
CA LYS A 40 5.10 -1.39 6.99
C LYS A 40 5.54 -0.02 6.46
N GLN A 41 5.63 0.16 5.14
CA GLN A 41 5.97 1.46 4.56
C GLN A 41 4.92 2.52 4.88
N ILE A 42 3.64 2.16 4.85
CA ILE A 42 2.54 3.08 5.19
C ILE A 42 2.62 3.48 6.67
N ASP A 43 2.88 2.53 7.57
CA ASP A 43 3.03 2.81 9.00
C ASP A 43 4.22 3.75 9.25
N GLU A 44 5.38 3.50 8.63
CA GLU A 44 6.57 4.36 8.73
C GLU A 44 6.31 5.78 8.19
N GLU A 45 5.63 5.91 7.04
CA GLU A 45 5.25 7.22 6.50
C GLU A 45 4.25 7.94 7.40
N MET A 46 3.31 7.21 8.00
CA MET A 46 2.31 7.77 8.89
C MET A 46 2.94 8.30 10.18
N ASP A 47 3.90 7.57 10.76
CA ASP A 47 4.67 8.00 11.92
C ASP A 47 5.40 9.32 11.65
N VAL A 48 6.06 9.44 10.48
CA VAL A 48 6.72 10.68 10.04
C VAL A 48 5.72 11.83 9.89
N ILE A 49 4.52 11.59 9.35
CA ILE A 49 3.48 12.62 9.21
C ILE A 49 2.95 13.06 10.59
N VAL A 50 2.74 12.13 11.51
CA VAL A 50 2.28 12.41 12.88
C VAL A 50 3.30 13.26 13.64
N GLU A 51 4.58 12.88 13.56
CA GLU A 51 5.68 13.59 14.22
C GLU A 51 5.91 14.99 13.61
N SER A 52 6.00 15.08 12.27
CA SER A 52 6.22 16.35 11.56
C SER A 52 5.09 17.36 11.68
N ARG A 53 3.84 16.90 11.84
CA ARG A 53 2.67 17.76 12.03
C ARG A 53 2.28 17.96 13.49
N SER A 54 3.03 17.39 14.44
CA SER A 54 2.71 17.39 15.88
C SER A 54 1.26 17.00 16.15
N LEU A 55 0.74 16.05 15.38
CA LEU A 55 -0.65 15.62 15.49
C LEU A 55 -0.83 14.92 16.84
N THR A 56 -1.70 15.44 17.69
CA THR A 56 -1.99 14.81 18.97
C THR A 56 -2.94 13.63 18.79
N GLN A 57 -2.98 12.70 19.74
CA GLN A 57 -3.96 11.60 19.77
C GLN A 57 -5.41 12.10 19.58
N LYS A 58 -5.69 13.34 20.01
CA LYS A 58 -6.99 14.01 19.85
C LYS A 58 -7.32 14.33 18.39
N ASP A 59 -6.33 14.68 17.57
CA ASP A 59 -6.49 14.97 16.14
C ASP A 59 -6.70 13.69 15.33
N LEU A 60 -6.00 12.61 15.68
CA LEU A 60 -6.20 11.27 15.11
C LEU A 60 -7.61 10.74 15.44
N ASN A 61 -8.06 10.88 16.69
CA ASN A 61 -9.40 10.50 17.11
C ASN A 61 -10.48 11.33 16.39
N LYS A 62 -10.20 12.61 16.09
CA LYS A 62 -11.10 13.47 15.31
C LYS A 62 -11.16 13.04 13.84
N ALA A 63 -10.04 12.62 13.25
CA ALA A 63 -10.01 12.08 11.89
C ALA A 63 -10.78 10.75 11.78
N LEU A 64 -10.60 9.83 12.76
CA LEU A 64 -11.32 8.56 12.82
C LEU A 64 -12.84 8.72 12.96
N SER A 65 -13.28 9.70 13.74
CA SER A 65 -14.71 10.02 13.92
C SER A 65 -15.30 10.85 12.78
N THR A 66 -14.48 11.36 11.86
CA THR A 66 -14.98 12.08 10.68
C THR A 66 -15.40 11.08 9.61
N HIS A 67 -16.68 10.70 9.61
CA HIS A 67 -17.25 9.90 8.53
C HIS A 67 -17.30 10.72 7.23
N LYS A 68 -16.24 10.63 6.41
CA LYS A 68 -16.22 11.12 5.01
C LYS A 68 -16.99 10.19 4.06
N ARG A 69 -18.10 9.61 4.51
CA ARG A 69 -18.96 8.82 3.62
C ARG A 69 -19.62 9.78 2.63
N THR A 70 -19.64 9.41 1.36
CA THR A 70 -20.36 10.14 0.31
C THR A 70 -21.81 10.36 0.73
N LYS A 71 -22.27 11.61 0.70
CA LYS A 71 -23.70 11.90 0.88
C LYS A 71 -24.44 11.34 -0.33
N TYR A 72 -25.24 10.31 -0.14
CA TYR A 72 -26.18 9.87 -1.17
C TYR A 72 -27.27 10.93 -1.28
N ALA A 73 -27.40 11.55 -2.47
CA ALA A 73 -28.55 12.38 -2.77
C ALA A 73 -29.80 11.49 -2.82
N GLN A 74 -30.84 11.87 -2.08
CA GLN A 74 -32.16 11.24 -2.14
C GLN A 74 -32.92 11.69 -3.38
#